data_AF-A0A1I6IHG0-F1
#
_entry.id   AF-A0A1I6IHG0-F1
#
_cell.length_a   1.000
_cell.length_b   1.000
_cell.length_c   1.000
_cell.angle_alpha   90.00
_cell.angle_beta   90.00
_cell.angle_gamma   90.00
#
_symmetry.space_group_name_H-M   'P 1'
#
loop_
_entity.id
_entity.type
_entity.pdbx_description
1 polymer ?
#
loop_
_entity_poly.entity_id
_entity_poly.type
_entity_poly.pdbx_seq_one_letter_code
_entity_poly.pdbx_strand_id
1 'polypeptide(L)'
;MAKQQITSKQNEKLKELHWKIQQWKTQFQVIDDEILFLERLLNSSAFKSNTPNLFERLEDYKTKIEELKYNLKTIRNSISVHENSLGKILDVSENKNNQQYYQVHNQLNTDISNCYKNFQTLKSEIFNYTGTILIT
;
A
#
# COMPACT_ATOMS: atom_id res chain seq x y z
N MET A 1 7.46 -20.48 -36.81
CA MET A 1 8.30 -20.53 -35.61
C MET A 1 8.40 -19.17 -34.89
N ALA A 2 8.65 -18.05 -35.59
CA ALA A 2 8.74 -16.71 -34.95
C ALA A 2 7.45 -16.22 -34.23
N LYS A 3 6.25 -16.46 -34.80
CA LYS A 3 4.98 -16.05 -34.16
C LYS A 3 4.74 -16.71 -32.80
N GLN A 4 5.04 -18.01 -32.65
CA GLN A 4 4.85 -18.75 -31.39
C GLN A 4 5.77 -18.27 -30.25
N GLN A 5 7.02 -17.89 -30.56
CA GLN A 5 7.96 -17.33 -29.58
C GLN A 5 7.57 -15.93 -29.11
N ILE A 6 6.99 -15.10 -29.99
CA ILE A 6 6.52 -13.75 -29.63
C ILE A 6 5.31 -13.85 -28.68
N THR A 7 4.38 -14.77 -28.93
CA THR A 7 3.21 -14.99 -28.08
C THR A 7 3.60 -15.54 -26.70
N SER A 8 4.62 -16.40 -26.58
CA SER A 8 5.04 -16.92 -25.27
C SER A 8 5.66 -15.82 -24.39
N LYS A 9 6.54 -14.98 -24.97
CA LYS A 9 7.23 -13.90 -24.24
C LYS A 9 6.29 -12.78 -23.80
N GLN A 10 5.27 -12.46 -24.60
CA GLN A 10 4.23 -11.49 -24.21
C GLN A 10 3.36 -12.03 -23.06
N ASN A 11 3.06 -13.33 -23.07
CA ASN A 11 2.28 -13.98 -22.03
C ASN A 11 3.05 -14.09 -20.70
N GLU A 12 4.37 -14.28 -20.74
CA GLU A 12 5.23 -14.23 -19.55
C GLU A 12 5.25 -12.85 -18.90
N LYS A 13 5.49 -11.79 -19.69
CA LYS A 13 5.46 -10.39 -19.17
C LYS A 13 4.11 -10.03 -18.56
N LEU A 14 3.02 -10.49 -19.17
CA LEU A 14 1.68 -10.28 -18.63
C LEU A 14 1.51 -10.96 -17.27
N LYS A 15 1.97 -12.20 -17.13
CA LYS A 15 1.97 -12.93 -15.85
C LYS A 15 2.78 -12.20 -14.79
N GLU A 16 3.95 -11.66 -15.15
CA GLU A 16 4.76 -10.86 -14.24
C GLU A 16 4.04 -9.61 -13.75
N LEU A 17 3.40 -8.86 -14.66
CA LEU A 17 2.62 -7.66 -14.32
C LEU A 17 1.43 -7.99 -13.42
N HIS A 18 0.69 -9.05 -13.75
CA HIS A 18 -0.45 -9.50 -12.96
C HIS A 18 0.01 -9.98 -11.57
N TRP A 19 1.10 -10.75 -11.51
CA TRP A 19 1.70 -11.21 -10.26
C TRP A 19 2.10 -10.03 -9.38
N LYS A 20 2.73 -9.00 -9.95
CA LYS A 20 3.12 -7.79 -9.22
C LYS A 20 1.91 -7.07 -8.61
N ILE A 21 0.80 -6.99 -9.34
CA ILE A 21 -0.47 -6.43 -8.83
C ILE A 21 -1.00 -7.25 -7.65
N GLN A 22 -0.96 -8.60 -7.72
CA GLN A 22 -1.37 -9.44 -6.59
C GLN A 22 -0.48 -9.26 -5.37
N GLN A 23 0.83 -9.08 -5.56
CA GLN A 23 1.75 -8.77 -4.46
C GLN A 23 1.37 -7.46 -3.77
N TRP A 24 1.05 -6.40 -4.54
CA TRP A 24 0.61 -5.12 -3.98
C TRP A 24 -0.68 -5.25 -3.17
N LYS A 25 -1.66 -6.00 -3.66
CA LYS A 25 -2.91 -6.27 -2.94
C LYS A 25 -2.65 -6.98 -1.61
N THR A 26 -1.79 -8.01 -1.62
CA THR A 26 -1.41 -8.77 -0.43
C THR A 26 -0.71 -7.88 0.59
N GLN A 27 0.26 -7.05 0.14
CA GLN A 27 0.93 -6.08 1.01
C GLN A 27 -0.05 -5.12 1.67
N PHE A 28 -1.03 -4.64 0.91
CA PHE A 28 -2.05 -3.74 1.42
C PHE A 28 -2.98 -4.39 2.44
N GLN A 29 -3.26 -5.69 2.30
CA GLN A 29 -4.03 -6.43 3.28
C GLN A 29 -3.25 -6.57 4.60
N VAL A 30 -1.95 -6.88 4.51
CA VAL A 30 -1.08 -6.92 5.70
C VAL A 30 -1.05 -5.57 6.42
N ILE A 31 -0.94 -4.46 5.67
CA ILE A 31 -0.96 -3.11 6.26
C ILE A 31 -2.30 -2.83 6.97
N ASP A 32 -3.44 -3.23 6.39
CA ASP A 32 -4.74 -3.06 7.05
C ASP A 32 -4.80 -3.79 8.40
N ASP A 33 -4.36 -5.04 8.42
CA ASP A 33 -4.35 -5.85 9.64
C ASP A 33 -3.46 -5.22 10.72
N GLU A 34 -2.30 -4.70 10.32
CA GLU A 34 -1.38 -4.01 11.24
C GLU A 34 -1.92 -2.65 11.70
N ILE A 35 -2.58 -1.87 10.84
CA ILE A 35 -3.25 -0.62 11.23
C ILE A 35 -4.33 -0.91 12.27
N LEU A 36 -5.17 -1.93 12.05
CA LEU A 36 -6.20 -2.34 13.00
C LEU A 36 -5.60 -2.72 14.35
N PHE A 37 -4.44 -3.38 14.35
CA PHE A 37 -3.69 -3.67 15.57
C PHE A 37 -3.23 -2.38 16.27
N LEU A 38 -2.63 -1.44 15.53
CA LEU A 38 -2.17 -0.16 16.08
C LEU A 38 -3.33 0.67 16.66
N GLU A 39 -4.47 0.73 15.99
CA GLU A 39 -5.67 1.40 16.50
C GLU A 39 -6.15 0.78 17.81
N ARG A 40 -6.20 -0.56 17.89
CA ARG A 40 -6.59 -1.27 19.11
C ARG A 40 -5.59 -1.04 20.24
N LEU A 41 -4.30 -1.00 19.92
CA LEU A 41 -3.23 -0.73 20.86
C LEU A 41 -3.39 0.67 21.46
N LEU A 42 -3.52 1.70 20.62
CA LEU A 42 -3.67 3.10 21.03
C LEU A 42 -4.97 3.36 21.80
N ASN A 43 -6.04 2.62 21.52
CA ASN A 43 -7.31 2.72 22.25
C ASN A 43 -7.38 1.86 23.53
N SER A 44 -6.32 1.11 23.84
CA SER A 44 -6.28 0.26 25.04
C SER A 44 -6.24 1.10 26.33
N SER A 45 -6.66 0.50 27.44
CA SER A 45 -6.71 1.18 28.75
C SER A 45 -5.34 1.66 29.25
N ALA A 46 -4.25 1.12 28.72
CA ALA A 46 -2.88 1.52 29.06
C ALA A 46 -2.58 2.98 28.69
N PHE A 47 -3.31 3.56 27.72
CA PHE A 47 -3.09 4.91 27.21
C PHE A 47 -4.15 5.92 27.68
N LYS A 48 -5.01 5.55 28.64
CA LYS A 48 -6.07 6.43 29.17
C LYS A 48 -5.60 7.42 30.25
N SER A 49 -4.29 7.59 30.45
CA SER A 49 -3.80 8.54 31.47
C SER A 49 -4.06 9.98 31.05
N ASN A 50 -4.66 10.78 31.94
CA ASN A 50 -5.00 12.19 31.74
C ASN A 50 -3.77 13.12 31.76
N THR A 51 -2.60 12.66 31.28
CA THR A 51 -1.41 13.51 31.15
C THR A 51 -1.53 14.32 29.85
N PRO A 52 -1.63 15.66 29.90
CA PRO A 52 -1.97 16.46 28.72
C PRO A 52 -1.07 16.24 27.49
N ASN A 53 0.25 16.09 27.70
CA ASN A 53 1.23 15.84 26.63
C ASN A 53 1.04 14.45 25.98
N LEU A 54 0.67 13.44 26.77
CA LEU A 54 0.43 12.09 26.26
C LEU A 54 -0.83 12.03 25.41
N PHE A 55 -1.85 12.80 25.77
CA PHE A 55 -3.10 12.90 25.02
C PHE A 55 -2.91 13.55 23.64
N GLU A 56 -2.16 14.65 23.56
CA GLU A 56 -1.90 15.34 22.28
C GLU A 56 -1.18 14.43 21.28
N ARG A 57 -0.14 13.72 21.72
CA ARG A 57 0.58 12.74 20.88
C ARG A 57 -0.30 11.58 20.45
N LEU A 58 -1.18 11.11 21.33
CA LEU A 58 -2.11 10.02 21.02
C LEU A 58 -3.09 10.43 19.90
N GLU A 59 -3.66 11.62 19.98
CA GLU A 59 -4.57 12.15 18.96
C GLU A 59 -3.85 12.45 17.62
N ASP A 60 -2.59 12.92 17.66
CA ASP A 60 -1.74 13.06 16.46
C ASP A 60 -1.57 11.71 15.74
N TYR A 61 -1.24 10.64 16.49
CA TYR A 61 -1.10 9.31 15.89
C TYR A 61 -2.42 8.77 15.30
N LYS A 62 -3.56 9.00 15.97
CA LYS A 62 -4.87 8.62 15.41
C LYS A 62 -5.17 9.37 14.11
N THR A 63 -4.85 10.66 14.05
CA THR A 63 -5.03 11.48 12.84
C THR A 63 -4.18 10.94 11.69
N LYS A 64 -2.89 10.66 11.95
CA LYS A 64 -1.98 10.06 10.95
C LYS A 64 -2.44 8.68 10.47
N ILE A 65 -3.04 7.87 11.33
CA ILE A 65 -3.63 6.58 10.95
C ILE A 65 -4.80 6.79 9.98
N GLU A 66 -5.69 7.75 10.24
CA GLU A 66 -6.82 8.04 9.34
C GLU A 66 -6.36 8.57 7.98
N GLU A 67 -5.35 9.44 7.95
CA GLU A 67 -4.71 9.89 6.71
C GLU A 67 -4.10 8.73 5.92
N LEU A 68 -3.43 7.80 6.61
CA LEU A 68 -2.85 6.61 5.99
C LEU A 68 -3.95 5.71 5.39
N LYS A 69 -5.06 5.49 6.12
CA LYS A 69 -6.21 4.71 5.63
C LYS A 69 -6.83 5.34 4.38
N TYR A 70 -6.96 6.66 4.35
CA TYR A 70 -7.43 7.38 3.17
C TYR A 70 -6.49 7.18 1.97
N ASN A 71 -5.18 7.29 2.19
CA ASN A 71 -4.16 7.08 1.15
C ASN A 71 -4.18 5.63 0.63
N LEU A 72 -4.28 4.63 1.51
CA LEU A 72 -4.39 3.22 1.13
C LEU A 72 -5.63 2.96 0.28
N LYS A 73 -6.77 3.53 0.65
CA LYS A 73 -8.02 3.42 -0.13
C LYS A 73 -7.85 4.02 -1.53
N THR A 74 -7.22 5.18 -1.62
CA THR A 74 -6.95 5.86 -2.91
C THR A 74 -6.06 5.01 -3.80
N ILE A 75 -4.95 4.48 -3.27
CA ILE A 75 -4.03 3.64 -4.04
C ILE A 75 -4.71 2.31 -4.44
N ARG A 76 -5.55 1.70 -3.60
CA ARG A 76 -6.33 0.49 -3.94
C ARG A 76 -7.26 0.70 -5.13
N ASN A 77 -7.92 1.85 -5.18
CA ASN A 77 -8.77 2.20 -6.32
C ASN A 77 -7.93 2.30 -7.59
N SER A 78 -6.76 2.94 -7.52
CA SER A 78 -5.84 3.05 -8.65
C SER A 78 -5.29 1.69 -9.10
N ILE A 79 -4.95 0.78 -8.16
CA ILE A 79 -4.54 -0.61 -8.46
C ILE A 79 -5.67 -1.35 -9.18
N SER A 80 -6.90 -1.24 -8.70
CA SER A 80 -8.07 -1.91 -9.31
C SER A 80 -8.32 -1.42 -10.74
N VAL A 81 -8.22 -0.10 -10.97
CA VAL A 81 -8.33 0.49 -12.31
C VAL A 81 -7.20 0.00 -13.21
N HIS A 82 -5.98 -0.09 -12.69
CA HIS A 82 -4.79 -0.54 -13.42
C HIS A 82 -4.81 -2.05 -13.75
N GLU A 83 -5.40 -2.86 -12.88
CA GLU A 83 -5.63 -4.29 -13.15
C GLU A 83 -6.69 -4.47 -14.26
N ASN A 84 -7.77 -3.71 -14.21
CA ASN A 84 -8.81 -3.73 -15.23
C ASN A 84 -8.30 -3.27 -16.61
N SER A 85 -7.29 -2.39 -16.65
CA SER A 85 -6.66 -1.95 -17.90
C SER A 85 -5.62 -2.96 -18.43
N LEU A 86 -5.11 -3.87 -17.58
CA LEU A 86 -4.18 -4.92 -18.00
C LEU A 86 -4.81 -5.85 -19.05
N GLY A 87 -6.09 -6.20 -18.88
CA GLY A 87 -6.83 -7.01 -19.86
C GLY A 87 -6.98 -6.33 -21.22
N LYS A 88 -7.01 -4.99 -21.27
CA LYS A 88 -7.18 -4.21 -22.51
C LYS A 88 -5.90 -4.09 -23.35
N ILE A 89 -4.75 -4.39 -22.75
CA ILE A 89 -3.44 -4.31 -23.42
C ILE A 89 -3.13 -5.55 -24.25
N LEU A 90 -3.78 -6.68 -23.93
CA LEU A 90 -3.73 -7.90 -24.73
C LEU A 90 -4.33 -7.72 -26.13
N ASP A 91 -5.35 -6.86 -26.27
CA ASP A 91 -6.15 -6.75 -27.49
C ASP A 91 -5.56 -5.79 -28.53
N VAL A 92 -4.61 -4.93 -28.16
CA VAL A 92 -4.12 -3.86 -29.03
C VAL A 92 -2.65 -4.08 -29.36
N SER A 93 -2.37 -4.37 -30.64
CA SER A 93 -1.03 -4.48 -31.20
C SER A 93 -0.17 -3.26 -30.82
N GLU A 94 1.04 -3.55 -30.35
CA GLU A 94 2.09 -2.64 -29.88
C GLU A 94 2.11 -1.30 -30.65
N ASN A 95 2.16 -0.17 -29.94
CA ASN A 95 3.12 0.93 -30.21
C ASN A 95 2.86 2.27 -29.46
N LYS A 96 1.77 2.48 -28.70
CA LYS A 96 1.64 3.65 -27.78
C LYS A 96 0.93 3.38 -26.45
N ASN A 97 -0.17 2.64 -26.45
CA ASN A 97 -0.93 2.34 -25.22
C ASN A 97 -0.11 1.56 -24.18
N ASN A 98 0.83 0.72 -24.63
CA ASN A 98 1.70 -0.04 -23.74
C ASN A 98 2.64 0.86 -22.93
N GLN A 99 3.18 1.93 -23.53
CA GLN A 99 4.10 2.82 -22.83
C GLN A 99 3.39 3.60 -21.71
N GLN A 100 2.19 4.11 -21.98
CA GLN A 100 1.39 4.80 -20.98
C GLN A 100 1.03 3.86 -19.82
N TYR A 101 0.71 2.59 -20.11
CA TYR A 101 0.47 1.60 -19.07
C TYR A 101 1.70 1.37 -18.17
N TYR A 102 2.88 1.18 -18.75
CA TYR A 102 4.10 1.00 -17.96
C TYR A 102 4.44 2.24 -17.14
N GLN A 103 4.16 3.44 -17.64
CA GLN A 103 4.31 4.67 -16.85
C GLN A 103 3.39 4.68 -15.63
N VAL A 104 2.10 4.35 -15.80
CA VAL A 104 1.15 4.24 -14.68
C VAL A 104 1.57 3.13 -13.72
N HIS A 105 2.04 1.98 -14.22
CA HIS A 105 2.52 0.88 -13.38
C HIS A 105 3.72 1.30 -12.52
N ASN A 106 4.67 2.03 -13.10
CA ASN A 106 5.85 2.53 -12.37
C ASN A 106 5.48 3.61 -11.35
N GLN A 107 4.52 4.48 -11.69
CA GLN A 107 3.99 5.45 -10.74
C GLN A 107 3.33 4.76 -9.55
N LEU A 108 2.45 3.78 -9.81
CA LEU A 108 1.84 2.98 -8.75
C LEU A 108 2.87 2.29 -7.88
N ASN A 109 3.91 1.70 -8.47
CA ASN A 109 4.99 1.08 -7.71
C ASN A 109 5.69 2.09 -6.77
N THR A 110 5.85 3.33 -7.23
CA THR A 110 6.44 4.43 -6.44
C THR A 110 5.51 4.86 -5.31
N ASP A 111 4.22 5.07 -5.61
CA ASP A 111 3.20 5.46 -4.64
C ASP A 111 3.05 4.41 -3.53
N ILE A 112 3.02 3.13 -3.91
CA ILE A 112 2.98 1.99 -3.00
C ILE A 112 4.23 1.94 -2.12
N SER A 113 5.41 2.13 -2.71
CA SER A 113 6.67 2.13 -1.96
C SER A 113 6.73 3.27 -0.95
N ASN A 114 6.24 4.46 -1.32
CA ASN A 114 6.18 5.62 -0.43
C ASN A 114 5.15 5.41 0.69
N CYS A 115 3.97 4.89 0.35
CA CYS A 115 2.94 4.56 1.34
C CYS A 115 3.46 3.54 2.37
N TYR A 116 4.16 2.49 1.90
CA TYR A 116 4.78 1.50 2.78
C TYR A 116 5.84 2.11 3.70
N LYS A 117 6.71 2.99 3.18
CA LYS A 117 7.70 3.70 4.01
C LYS A 117 7.03 4.56 5.07
N ASN A 118 6.02 5.34 4.70
CA ASN A 118 5.28 6.19 5.63
C ASN A 118 4.63 5.36 6.73
N PHE A 119 4.03 4.23 6.37
CA PHE A 119 3.47 3.28 7.34
C PHE A 119 4.54 2.73 8.30
N GLN A 120 5.70 2.29 7.80
CA GLN A 120 6.78 1.79 8.65
C GLN A 120 7.33 2.84 9.61
N THR A 121 7.45 4.09 9.16
CA THR A 121 7.82 5.22 10.02
C THR A 121 6.79 5.42 11.13
N LEU A 122 5.50 5.52 10.79
CA LEU A 122 4.41 5.70 11.75
C LEU A 122 4.35 4.55 12.76
N LYS A 123 4.47 3.31 12.28
CA LYS A 123 4.52 2.10 13.13
C LYS A 123 5.66 2.17 14.14
N SER A 124 6.84 2.58 13.69
CA SER A 124 8.03 2.73 14.55
C SER A 124 7.84 3.83 15.59
N GLU A 125 7.28 4.97 15.19
CA GLU A 125 6.94 6.07 16.12
C GLU A 125 5.95 5.61 17.20
N ILE A 126 4.88 4.93 16.80
CA ILE A 126 3.88 4.40 17.73
C ILE A 126 4.50 3.38 18.68
N PHE A 127 5.33 2.45 18.20
CA PHE A 127 6.00 1.47 19.06
C PHE A 127 7.00 2.09 20.04
N ASN A 128 7.73 3.12 19.62
CA ASN A 128 8.61 3.85 20.53
C ASN A 128 7.77 4.57 21.61
N TYR A 129 6.68 5.23 21.21
CA TYR A 129 5.76 5.86 22.14
C TYR A 129 5.16 4.85 23.13
N THR A 130 4.62 3.72 22.66
CA THR A 130 4.05 2.71 23.54
C THR A 130 5.10 2.06 24.43
N GLY A 131 6.32 1.83 23.92
CA GLY A 131 7.45 1.34 24.70
C GLY A 131 7.79 2.28 25.87
N THR A 132 7.79 3.59 25.65
CA THR A 132 8.05 4.55 26.75
C THR A 132 6.98 4.53 27.84
N ILE A 133 5.76 4.10 27.52
CA ILE A 133 4.64 4.05 28.47
C ILE A 133 4.58 2.70 29.19
N LEU A 134 4.78 1.60 28.47
CA LEU A 134 4.67 0.23 28.99
C LEU A 134 5.90 -0.22 29.80
N ILE A 135 7.03 0.48 29.69
CA ILE A 135 8.24 0.21 30.50
C ILE A 135 8.18 0.92 31.87
N THR A 136 7.31 1.93 32.02
CA THR A 136 6.99 2.60 33.29
C THR A 136 5.94 1.85 34.09
#